data_AF-A0A4P7UD37-F1
#
_entry.id   AF-A0A4P7UD37-F1
#
_cell.length_a   1.000
_cell.length_b   1.000
_cell.length_c   1.000
_cell.angle_alpha   90.00
_cell.angle_beta   90.00
_cell.angle_gamma   90.00
#
_symmetry.space_group_name_H-M   'P 1'
#
loop_
_entity.id
_entity.type
_entity.pdbx_description
1 polymer ?
#
loop_
_entity_poly.entity_id
_entity_poly.type
_entity_poly.pdbx_seq_one_letter_code
_entity_poly.pdbx_strand_id
1 'polypeptide(L)'
;MAWQPAYHHCVPAPNDDVLELWRRVVNCRVEEIEEWHTTPASSSVGTRAPGARWSVGQLAGIRTAELLAVPVAEWTAADHAHVRRVAGFVRRHRAQWPRGDVRERRWRHALRNWGHDPLWEGRLTLSALDGQGQVLVDGEPVGTLSTSAEDALVLHSLVLEESWRGRGVGSAVLHQLAVDHDGRVRAELDPTPGAADVRALLVRRHFDAPTPDSSVLTLVGW
;
A
#
# COMPACT_ATOMS: atom_id res chain seq x y z
N MET A 1 12.18 35.23 4.43
CA MET A 1 11.48 34.95 5.70
C MET A 1 11.45 33.43 5.87
N ALA A 2 12.30 32.89 6.75
CA ALA A 2 12.53 31.46 6.89
C ALA A 2 11.38 30.81 7.67
N TRP A 3 10.84 29.71 7.12
CA TRP A 3 9.85 28.87 7.80
C TRP A 3 10.58 28.04 8.87
N GLN A 4 10.34 28.34 10.14
CA GLN A 4 10.74 27.49 11.27
C GLN A 4 9.48 26.85 11.85
N PRO A 5 9.36 25.51 11.88
CA PRO A 5 8.29 24.88 12.63
C PRO A 5 8.66 24.89 14.11
N ALA A 6 7.82 25.50 14.94
CA ALA A 6 7.91 25.43 16.39
C ALA A 6 7.60 24.00 16.87
N TYR A 7 8.65 23.20 17.11
CA TYR A 7 8.56 21.95 17.86
C TYR A 7 9.70 21.87 18.87
N HIS A 8 9.54 22.57 19.99
CA HIS A 8 10.39 22.41 21.19
C HIS A 8 9.80 21.37 22.15
N HIS A 9 9.56 20.16 21.65
CA HIS A 9 9.35 18.99 22.49
C HIS A 9 10.32 17.92 22.03
N CYS A 10 11.22 17.51 22.92
CA CYS A 10 12.10 16.36 22.73
C CYS A 10 11.20 15.12 22.56
N VAL A 11 10.86 14.79 21.32
CA VAL A 11 10.18 13.54 21.00
C VAL A 11 11.24 12.45 21.09
N PRO A 12 11.08 11.44 21.97
CA PRO A 12 12.06 10.37 22.08
C PRO A 12 12.27 9.67 20.73
N ALA A 13 13.47 9.12 20.54
CA ALA A 13 13.81 8.29 19.40
C ALA A 13 12.68 7.25 19.19
N PRO A 14 12.25 6.98 17.95
CA PRO A 14 11.27 5.94 17.70
C PRO A 14 11.83 4.62 18.22
N ASN A 15 11.02 3.85 18.96
CA ASN A 15 11.30 2.43 19.14
C ASN A 15 11.48 1.79 17.75
N ASP A 16 12.35 0.78 17.65
CA ASP A 16 12.70 0.08 16.40
C ASP A 16 11.47 -0.25 15.51
N ASP A 17 10.32 -0.47 16.12
CA ASP A 17 8.99 -0.65 15.52
C ASP A 17 8.59 0.40 14.45
N VAL A 18 8.91 1.68 14.64
CA VAL A 18 8.48 2.74 13.71
C VAL A 18 9.34 2.76 12.45
N LEU A 19 10.64 2.50 12.59
CA LEU A 19 11.55 2.40 11.45
C LEU A 19 11.21 1.17 10.61
N GLU A 20 10.97 0.03 11.24
CA GLU A 20 10.52 -1.16 10.54
C GLU A 20 9.18 -0.95 9.84
N LEU A 21 8.25 -0.25 10.49
CA LEU A 21 6.98 0.10 9.87
C LEU A 21 7.20 1.00 8.65
N TRP A 22 8.04 2.03 8.76
CA TRP A 22 8.35 2.91 7.64
C TRP A 22 8.96 2.15 6.46
N ARG A 23 9.95 1.28 6.73
CA ARG A 23 10.56 0.40 5.72
C ARG A 23 9.57 -0.56 5.07
N ARG A 24 8.49 -0.93 5.77
CA ARG A 24 7.41 -1.76 5.22
C ARG A 24 6.46 -0.96 4.33
N VAL A 25 6.21 0.30 4.64
CA VAL A 25 5.19 1.11 3.93
C VAL A 25 5.76 2.02 2.86
N VAL A 26 7.02 2.45 2.93
CA VAL A 26 7.70 3.10 1.81
C VAL A 26 8.16 2.00 0.86
N ASN A 27 7.49 1.90 -0.29
CA ASN A 27 7.73 0.84 -1.27
C ASN A 27 8.13 1.37 -2.64
N CYS A 28 8.10 2.68 -2.86
CA CYS A 28 8.69 3.31 -4.04
C CYS A 28 10.21 3.48 -3.88
N ARG A 29 10.95 3.28 -4.95
CA ARG A 29 12.37 3.63 -5.09
C ARG A 29 12.53 5.15 -5.19
N VAL A 30 13.75 5.63 -5.00
CA VAL A 30 14.07 7.07 -5.05
C VAL A 30 13.64 7.67 -6.38
N GLU A 31 14.02 7.01 -7.48
CA GLU A 31 13.76 7.44 -8.84
C GLU A 31 12.24 7.49 -9.12
N GLU A 32 11.50 6.49 -8.64
CA GLU A 32 10.04 6.43 -8.80
C GLU A 32 9.33 7.60 -8.09
N ILE A 33 9.85 8.03 -6.93
CA ILE A 33 9.31 9.17 -6.18
C ILE A 33 9.63 10.48 -6.92
N GLU A 34 10.88 10.65 -7.36
CA GLU A 34 11.34 11.84 -8.07
C GLU A 34 10.58 12.04 -9.39
N GLU A 35 10.48 10.98 -10.21
CA GLU A 35 9.72 10.99 -11.45
C GLU A 35 8.24 11.30 -11.20
N TRP A 36 7.61 10.61 -10.22
CA TRP A 36 6.22 10.85 -9.87
C TRP A 36 5.96 12.32 -9.53
N HIS A 37 6.88 12.97 -8.82
CA HIS A 37 6.71 14.37 -8.41
C HIS A 37 6.72 15.38 -9.57
N THR A 38 7.19 14.99 -10.75
CA THR A 38 7.13 15.82 -11.96
C THR A 38 5.75 15.81 -12.63
N THR A 39 4.88 14.87 -12.26
CA THR A 39 3.61 14.66 -12.96
C THR A 39 2.51 15.66 -12.57
N PRO A 40 1.56 15.96 -13.48
CA PRO A 40 0.35 16.71 -13.15
C PRO A 40 -0.50 16.02 -12.07
N ALA A 41 -0.55 14.68 -12.07
CA ALA A 41 -1.32 13.88 -11.11
C ALA A 41 -0.82 14.09 -9.67
N SER A 42 0.50 14.05 -9.45
CA SER A 42 1.15 14.39 -8.17
C SER A 42 0.78 15.81 -7.71
N SER A 43 0.79 16.76 -8.65
CA SER A 43 0.45 18.17 -8.38
C SER A 43 -1.05 18.41 -8.15
N SER A 44 -1.94 17.50 -8.56
CA SER A 44 -3.39 17.66 -8.41
C SER A 44 -3.94 17.39 -6.99
N VAL A 45 -3.10 16.89 -6.08
CA VAL A 45 -3.51 16.44 -4.74
C VAL A 45 -2.67 17.00 -3.60
N GLY A 46 -3.18 16.86 -2.38
CA GLY A 46 -2.51 17.26 -1.14
C GLY A 46 -2.79 18.69 -0.70
N THR A 47 -2.55 18.94 0.58
CA THR A 47 -2.70 20.27 1.21
C THR A 47 -1.50 21.14 0.88
N ARG A 48 -1.74 22.41 0.55
CA ARG A 48 -0.70 23.43 0.29
C ARG A 48 -0.87 24.58 1.27
N ALA A 49 0.26 25.16 1.70
CA ALA A 49 0.22 26.49 2.31
C ALA A 49 -0.08 27.55 1.23
N PRO A 50 -0.66 28.70 1.58
CA PRO A 50 -0.88 29.79 0.64
C PRO A 50 0.41 30.18 -0.09
N GLY A 51 0.36 30.24 -1.43
CA GLY A 51 1.52 30.56 -2.28
C GLY A 51 2.58 29.47 -2.41
N ALA A 52 2.42 28.31 -1.76
CA ALA A 52 3.38 27.21 -1.86
C ALA A 52 3.27 26.45 -3.18
N ARG A 53 4.42 26.21 -3.83
CA ARG A 53 4.52 25.39 -5.05
C ARG A 53 4.14 23.93 -4.79
N TRP A 54 4.66 23.36 -3.71
CA TRP A 54 4.51 21.94 -3.40
C TRP A 54 3.50 21.70 -2.30
N SER A 55 2.77 20.58 -2.39
CA SER A 55 1.94 20.10 -1.29
C SER A 55 2.80 19.54 -0.15
N VAL A 56 2.21 19.46 1.05
CA VAL A 56 2.82 18.78 2.21
C VAL A 56 3.21 17.35 1.85
N GLY A 57 2.41 16.67 1.03
CA GLY A 57 2.73 15.32 0.55
C GLY A 57 3.98 15.32 -0.33
N GLN A 58 4.05 16.17 -1.34
CA GLN A 58 5.23 16.26 -2.21
C GLN A 58 6.50 16.57 -1.43
N LEU A 59 6.46 17.54 -0.49
CA LEU A 59 7.59 17.83 0.39
C LEU A 59 7.97 16.61 1.24
N ALA A 60 6.98 15.83 1.69
CA ALA A 60 7.24 14.63 2.46
C ALA A 60 7.87 13.52 1.62
N GLY A 61 7.43 13.31 0.37
CA GLY A 61 8.03 12.38 -0.57
C GLY A 61 9.47 12.74 -0.92
N ILE A 62 9.74 14.02 -1.19
CA ILE A 62 11.10 14.53 -1.43
C ILE A 62 12.01 14.22 -0.22
N ARG A 63 11.58 14.52 1.01
CA ARG A 63 12.38 14.18 2.21
C ARG A 63 12.52 12.67 2.40
N THR A 64 11.52 11.87 2.05
CA THR A 64 11.60 10.40 2.08
C THR A 64 12.68 9.90 1.12
N ALA A 65 12.75 10.44 -0.11
CA ALA A 65 13.77 10.09 -1.09
C ALA A 65 15.20 10.42 -0.58
N GLU A 66 15.39 11.60 0.00
CA GLU A 66 16.66 12.00 0.63
C GLU A 66 17.08 11.02 1.74
N LEU A 67 16.15 10.62 2.62
CA LEU A 67 16.46 9.70 3.72
C LEU A 67 16.74 8.27 3.27
N LEU A 68 16.21 7.83 2.12
CA LEU A 68 16.55 6.52 1.56
C LEU A 68 18.03 6.45 1.13
N ALA A 69 18.65 7.59 0.82
CA ALA A 69 20.06 7.67 0.43
C ALA A 69 21.04 7.87 1.61
N VAL A 70 20.52 8.12 2.82
CA VAL A 70 21.33 8.45 4.01
C VAL A 70 21.27 7.31 5.04
N PRO A 71 22.42 6.84 5.58
CA PRO A 71 22.43 5.84 6.64
C PRO A 71 21.65 6.31 7.88
N VAL A 72 20.89 5.40 8.50
CA VAL A 72 20.06 5.73 9.69
C VAL A 72 20.89 6.30 10.84
N ALA A 73 22.17 5.92 10.96
CA ALA A 73 23.08 6.44 11.99
C ALA A 73 23.36 7.95 11.86
N GLU A 74 23.10 8.54 10.70
CA GLU A 74 23.30 9.97 10.44
C GLU A 74 22.00 10.78 10.54
N TRP A 75 20.87 10.13 10.83
CA TRP A 75 19.58 10.78 10.90
C TRP A 75 19.46 11.68 12.13
N THR A 76 18.84 12.84 11.95
CA THR A 76 18.55 13.77 13.03
C THR A 76 17.23 13.42 13.72
N ALA A 77 16.95 14.03 14.88
CA ALA A 77 15.66 13.90 15.54
C ALA A 77 14.47 14.32 14.64
N ALA A 78 14.69 15.29 13.74
CA ALA A 78 13.69 15.73 12.78
C ALA A 78 13.39 14.65 11.73
N ASP A 79 14.38 13.86 11.34
CA ASP A 79 14.24 12.77 10.38
C ASP A 79 13.44 11.61 10.95
N HIS A 80 13.73 11.26 12.20
CA HIS A 80 12.91 10.30 12.94
C HIS A 80 11.45 10.77 13.09
N ALA A 81 11.21 12.07 13.31
CA ALA A 81 9.87 12.62 13.33
C ALA A 81 9.18 12.55 11.96
N HIS A 82 9.91 12.81 10.88
CA HIS A 82 9.44 12.69 9.50
C HIS A 82 9.02 11.25 9.17
N VAL A 83 9.88 10.28 9.46
CA VAL A 83 9.62 8.84 9.27
C VAL A 83 8.35 8.39 9.98
N ARG A 84 8.18 8.80 11.25
CA ARG A 84 6.94 8.55 12.01
C ARG A 84 5.71 9.16 11.34
N ARG A 85 5.85 10.38 10.80
CA ARG A 85 4.77 11.08 10.09
C ARG A 85 4.35 10.35 8.82
N VAL A 86 5.31 9.93 8.01
CA VAL A 86 5.08 9.17 6.77
C VAL A 86 4.40 7.85 7.08
N ALA A 87 4.95 7.08 8.02
CA ALA A 87 4.38 5.79 8.42
C ALA A 87 2.93 5.93 8.91
N GLY A 88 2.66 6.94 9.74
CA GLY A 88 1.32 7.23 10.23
C GLY A 88 0.35 7.67 9.13
N PHE A 89 0.80 8.53 8.21
CA PHE A 89 -0.03 8.98 7.08
C PHE A 89 -0.41 7.79 6.19
N VAL A 90 0.58 7.01 5.73
CA VAL A 90 0.36 5.90 4.80
C VAL A 90 -0.58 4.86 5.42
N ARG A 91 -0.38 4.47 6.67
CA ARG A 91 -1.28 3.53 7.35
C ARG A 91 -2.73 4.01 7.39
N ARG A 92 -2.96 5.25 7.82
CA ARG A 92 -4.33 5.81 7.91
C ARG A 92 -4.97 5.95 6.54
N HIS A 93 -4.23 6.42 5.55
CA HIS A 93 -4.77 6.64 4.21
C HIS A 93 -5.04 5.33 3.48
N ARG A 94 -4.18 4.30 3.63
CA ARG A 94 -4.43 2.95 3.09
C ARG A 94 -5.62 2.23 3.72
N ALA A 95 -5.99 2.57 4.96
CA ALA A 95 -7.17 2.02 5.60
C ALA A 95 -8.47 2.53 4.93
N GLN A 96 -8.41 3.65 4.22
CA GLN A 96 -9.52 4.28 3.50
C GLN A 96 -9.61 3.79 2.04
N TRP A 97 -9.30 2.51 1.79
CA TRP A 97 -9.24 1.93 0.44
C TRP A 97 -10.58 2.16 -0.31
N PRO A 98 -10.60 2.93 -1.41
CA PRO A 98 -11.83 3.22 -2.15
C PRO A 98 -12.42 1.99 -2.84
N ARG A 99 -13.69 2.07 -3.19
CA ARG A 99 -14.36 1.10 -4.06
C ARG A 99 -13.92 1.25 -5.52
N GLY A 100 -14.00 0.15 -6.26
CA GLY A 100 -13.67 0.06 -7.68
C GLY A 100 -12.20 0.28 -8.03
N ASP A 101 -11.96 0.58 -9.31
CA ASP A 101 -10.60 0.82 -9.81
C ASP A 101 -9.98 2.08 -9.19
N VAL A 102 -8.82 1.90 -8.54
CA VAL A 102 -8.10 2.95 -7.82
C VAL A 102 -6.90 3.53 -8.57
N ARG A 103 -6.57 3.05 -9.79
CA ARG A 103 -5.36 3.45 -10.55
C ARG A 103 -5.19 4.96 -10.68
N GLU A 104 -6.25 5.66 -11.09
CA GLU A 104 -6.24 7.11 -11.34
C GLU A 104 -6.94 7.94 -10.23
N ARG A 105 -7.07 7.37 -9.02
CA ARG A 105 -7.76 8.05 -7.93
C ARG A 105 -6.82 8.99 -7.19
N ARG A 106 -7.37 10.15 -6.80
CA ARG A 106 -6.68 11.11 -5.91
C ARG A 106 -6.15 10.47 -4.62
N TRP A 107 -6.82 9.42 -4.12
CA TRP A 107 -6.38 8.60 -3.00
C TRP A 107 -5.01 7.93 -3.26
N ARG A 108 -4.85 7.27 -4.42
CA ARG A 108 -3.57 6.65 -4.81
C ARG A 108 -2.51 7.71 -5.05
N HIS A 109 -2.87 8.80 -5.74
CA HIS A 109 -1.93 9.90 -6.01
C HIS A 109 -1.37 10.49 -4.71
N ALA A 110 -2.23 10.64 -3.68
CA ALA A 110 -1.80 11.13 -2.38
C ALA A 110 -0.84 10.15 -1.69
N LEU A 111 -1.05 8.83 -1.79
CA LEU A 111 -0.09 7.84 -1.25
C LEU A 111 1.26 7.90 -1.97
N ARG A 112 1.24 7.99 -3.29
CA ARG A 112 2.47 8.08 -4.10
C ARG A 112 3.26 9.35 -3.77
N ASN A 113 2.57 10.45 -3.46
CA ASN A 113 3.24 11.66 -2.99
C ASN A 113 4.05 11.44 -1.69
N TRP A 114 3.76 10.42 -0.90
CA TRP A 114 4.47 10.11 0.34
C TRP A 114 5.45 8.93 0.20
N GLY A 115 5.66 8.40 -1.01
CA GLY A 115 6.54 7.26 -1.28
C GLY A 115 5.88 5.88 -1.13
N HIS A 116 4.54 5.82 -1.17
CA HIS A 116 3.80 4.55 -1.17
C HIS A 116 2.96 4.37 -2.44
N ASP A 117 3.16 3.29 -3.19
CA ASP A 117 2.22 2.85 -4.21
C ASP A 117 1.41 1.64 -3.71
N PRO A 118 0.09 1.77 -3.47
CA PRO A 118 -0.76 0.67 -3.04
C PRO A 118 -0.96 -0.42 -4.09
N LEU A 119 -0.65 -0.17 -5.37
CA LEU A 119 -0.83 -1.11 -6.46
C LEU A 119 0.45 -1.83 -6.89
N TRP A 120 1.61 -1.38 -6.41
CA TRP A 120 2.90 -1.89 -6.89
C TRP A 120 2.97 -1.87 -8.44
N GLU A 121 2.40 -0.82 -9.04
CA GLU A 121 2.17 -0.76 -10.48
C GLU A 121 3.51 -0.83 -11.23
N GLY A 122 3.54 -1.60 -12.32
CA GLY A 122 4.76 -1.85 -13.09
C GLY A 122 5.77 -2.81 -12.45
N ARG A 123 5.53 -3.25 -11.20
CA ARG A 123 6.42 -4.16 -10.46
C ARG A 123 5.75 -5.47 -10.08
N LEU A 124 4.43 -5.46 -9.89
CA LEU A 124 3.65 -6.65 -9.59
C LEU A 124 3.33 -7.44 -10.86
N THR A 125 3.53 -8.75 -10.84
CA THR A 125 3.11 -9.68 -11.90
C THR A 125 2.54 -10.94 -11.28
N LEU A 126 1.53 -11.54 -11.93
CA LEU A 126 0.94 -12.83 -11.55
C LEU A 126 1.24 -13.83 -12.67
N SER A 127 1.86 -14.97 -12.37
CA SER A 127 2.40 -15.87 -13.41
C SER A 127 1.35 -16.74 -14.12
N ALA A 128 0.25 -17.09 -13.46
CA ALA A 128 -0.84 -17.87 -14.04
C ALA A 128 -2.10 -17.72 -13.17
N LEU A 129 -3.26 -17.58 -13.82
CA LEU A 129 -4.58 -17.60 -13.20
C LEU A 129 -5.34 -18.77 -13.84
N ASP A 130 -5.86 -19.67 -12.99
CA ASP A 130 -6.41 -21.01 -13.25
C ASP A 130 -5.42 -22.14 -12.89
N GLY A 131 -5.50 -22.59 -11.63
CA GLY A 131 -4.56 -23.51 -11.00
C GLY A 131 -3.66 -22.81 -9.98
N GLN A 132 -2.38 -23.19 -9.96
CA GLN A 132 -1.35 -22.63 -9.07
C GLN A 132 -0.53 -21.57 -9.81
N GLY A 133 -0.31 -20.44 -9.15
CA GLY A 133 0.46 -19.32 -9.67
C GLY A 133 1.40 -18.72 -8.63
N GLN A 134 2.29 -17.84 -9.08
CA GLN A 134 3.21 -17.08 -8.26
C GLN A 134 2.85 -15.60 -8.27
N VAL A 135 3.08 -14.96 -7.13
CA VAL A 135 3.11 -13.50 -7.01
C VAL A 135 4.54 -13.07 -7.19
N LEU A 136 4.82 -12.24 -8.19
CA LEU A 136 6.15 -11.71 -8.45
C LEU A 136 6.20 -10.21 -8.21
N VAL A 137 7.27 -9.74 -7.59
CA VAL A 137 7.60 -8.32 -7.47
C VAL A 137 8.97 -8.13 -8.10
N ASP A 138 9.05 -7.27 -9.12
CA ASP A 138 10.27 -7.06 -9.90
C ASP A 138 10.82 -8.35 -10.55
N GLY A 139 9.93 -9.30 -10.88
CA GLY A 139 10.30 -10.59 -11.44
C GLY A 139 10.76 -11.64 -10.42
N GLU A 140 10.87 -11.27 -9.15
CA GLU A 140 11.22 -12.19 -8.06
C GLU A 140 9.95 -12.78 -7.42
N PRO A 141 9.84 -14.11 -7.22
CA PRO A 141 8.73 -14.71 -6.50
C PRO A 141 8.71 -14.23 -5.04
N VAL A 142 7.54 -13.78 -4.57
CA VAL A 142 7.33 -13.31 -3.19
C VAL A 142 6.18 -14.02 -2.47
N GLY A 143 5.55 -14.97 -3.17
CA GLY A 143 4.41 -15.70 -2.67
C GLY A 143 3.75 -16.54 -3.76
N THR A 144 2.73 -17.27 -3.35
CA THR A 144 1.91 -18.11 -4.21
C THR A 144 0.44 -17.72 -4.10
N LEU A 145 -0.29 -18.02 -5.16
CA LEU A 145 -1.75 -17.96 -5.15
C LEU A 145 -2.31 -19.16 -5.87
N SER A 146 -3.55 -19.53 -5.53
CA SER A 146 -4.32 -20.50 -6.29
C SER A 146 -5.69 -19.95 -6.61
N THR A 147 -6.07 -20.07 -7.87
CA THR A 147 -7.34 -19.60 -8.38
C THR A 147 -8.01 -20.64 -9.26
N SER A 148 -9.33 -20.56 -9.39
CA SER A 148 -10.07 -21.23 -10.46
C SER A 148 -10.96 -20.22 -11.18
N ALA A 149 -11.21 -20.49 -12.46
CA ALA A 149 -12.12 -19.71 -13.28
C ALA A 149 -13.37 -20.52 -13.62
N GLU A 150 -14.49 -20.14 -13.01
CA GLU A 150 -15.83 -20.60 -13.42
C GLU A 150 -16.60 -19.38 -13.98
N ASP A 151 -17.76 -19.03 -13.40
CA ASP A 151 -18.52 -17.82 -13.74
C ASP A 151 -17.89 -16.53 -13.18
N ALA A 152 -17.05 -16.67 -12.15
CA ALA A 152 -16.26 -15.64 -11.51
C ALA A 152 -14.89 -16.23 -11.15
N LEU A 153 -13.87 -15.39 -10.99
CA LEU A 153 -12.59 -15.84 -10.47
C LEU A 153 -12.75 -16.17 -8.98
N VAL A 154 -12.37 -17.37 -8.58
CA VAL A 154 -12.31 -17.77 -7.17
C VAL A 154 -10.85 -17.84 -6.73
N LEU A 155 -10.48 -17.05 -5.73
CA LEU A 155 -9.19 -17.13 -5.05
C LEU A 155 -9.30 -18.10 -3.87
N HIS A 156 -8.64 -19.26 -3.97
CA HIS A 156 -8.63 -20.28 -2.91
C HIS A 156 -7.53 -20.02 -1.88
N SER A 157 -6.38 -19.51 -2.32
CA SER A 157 -5.29 -19.16 -1.41
C SER A 157 -4.43 -18.03 -1.96
N LEU A 158 -3.90 -17.22 -1.04
CA LEU A 158 -2.86 -16.21 -1.30
C LEU A 158 -1.90 -16.22 -0.12
N VAL A 159 -0.70 -16.73 -0.34
CA VAL A 159 0.33 -16.87 0.69
C VAL A 159 1.55 -16.06 0.29
N LEU A 160 1.85 -15.03 1.07
CA LEU A 160 3.07 -14.24 0.90
C LEU A 160 4.15 -14.72 1.86
N GLU A 161 5.40 -14.65 1.41
CA GLU A 161 6.56 -14.80 2.27
C GLU A 161 6.53 -13.77 3.41
N GLU A 162 7.04 -14.15 4.57
CA GLU A 162 6.95 -13.35 5.80
C GLU A 162 7.52 -11.94 5.63
N SER A 163 8.67 -11.83 4.96
CA SER A 163 9.36 -10.57 4.68
C SER A 163 8.53 -9.60 3.83
N TRP A 164 7.55 -10.11 3.06
CA TRP A 164 6.66 -9.35 2.16
C TRP A 164 5.29 -9.06 2.76
N ARG A 165 4.93 -9.69 3.88
CA ARG A 165 3.67 -9.43 4.58
C ARG A 165 3.62 -7.99 5.11
N GLY A 166 2.43 -7.39 5.08
CA GLY A 166 2.20 -6.02 5.57
C GLY A 166 2.69 -4.90 4.64
N ARG A 167 3.37 -5.21 3.55
CA ARG A 167 3.86 -4.21 2.56
C ARG A 167 2.81 -3.75 1.55
N GLY A 168 1.63 -4.40 1.57
CA GLY A 168 0.51 -4.07 0.69
C GLY A 168 0.40 -4.90 -0.58
N VAL A 169 1.35 -5.79 -0.85
CA VAL A 169 1.33 -6.70 -2.02
C VAL A 169 0.01 -7.45 -2.12
N GLY A 170 -0.48 -8.06 -1.03
CA GLY A 170 -1.75 -8.81 -1.09
C GLY A 170 -2.97 -7.96 -1.47
N SER A 171 -3.02 -6.67 -1.07
CA SER A 171 -4.08 -5.77 -1.52
C SER A 171 -3.94 -5.42 -3.00
N ALA A 172 -2.71 -5.28 -3.49
CA ALA A 172 -2.44 -5.05 -4.91
C ALA A 172 -2.83 -6.27 -5.76
N VAL A 173 -2.53 -7.49 -5.31
CA VAL A 173 -2.99 -8.73 -5.96
C VAL A 173 -4.52 -8.75 -6.06
N LEU A 174 -5.24 -8.52 -4.95
CA LEU A 174 -6.71 -8.49 -4.97
C LEU A 174 -7.28 -7.43 -5.93
N HIS A 175 -6.64 -6.25 -6.01
CA HIS A 175 -7.04 -5.20 -6.95
C HIS A 175 -6.78 -5.61 -8.40
N GLN A 176 -5.61 -6.19 -8.71
CA GLN A 176 -5.27 -6.67 -10.04
C GLN A 176 -6.27 -7.74 -10.51
N LEU A 177 -6.55 -8.74 -9.67
CA LEU A 177 -7.56 -9.77 -9.97
C LEU A 177 -8.94 -9.14 -10.23
N ALA A 178 -9.31 -8.11 -9.47
CA ALA A 178 -10.57 -7.43 -9.67
C ALA A 178 -10.60 -6.60 -10.97
N VAL A 179 -9.49 -5.98 -11.38
CA VAL A 179 -9.39 -5.31 -12.69
C VAL A 179 -9.52 -6.33 -13.82
N ASP A 180 -8.75 -7.42 -13.75
CA ASP A 180 -8.66 -8.40 -14.84
C ASP A 180 -9.95 -9.20 -15.05
N HIS A 181 -10.80 -9.26 -14.02
CA HIS A 181 -12.06 -10.00 -14.02
C HIS A 181 -13.31 -9.11 -13.86
N ASP A 182 -13.21 -7.81 -14.15
CA ASP A 182 -14.33 -6.85 -14.09
C ASP A 182 -15.09 -6.87 -12.75
N GLY A 183 -14.36 -7.02 -11.64
CA GLY A 183 -14.91 -7.09 -10.29
C GLY A 183 -15.56 -8.41 -9.92
N ARG A 184 -15.61 -9.39 -10.82
CA ARG A 184 -16.18 -10.73 -10.58
C ARG A 184 -15.15 -11.62 -9.90
N VAL A 185 -14.83 -11.27 -8.65
CA VAL A 185 -13.86 -11.99 -7.81
C VAL A 185 -14.52 -12.47 -6.52
N ARG A 186 -14.24 -13.71 -6.18
CA ARG A 186 -14.60 -14.35 -4.91
C ARG A 186 -13.33 -14.82 -4.20
N ALA A 187 -13.38 -14.87 -2.87
CA ALA A 187 -12.33 -15.45 -2.04
C ALA A 187 -12.94 -16.57 -1.20
N GLU A 188 -12.36 -17.75 -1.26
CA GLU A 188 -12.72 -18.88 -0.42
C GLU A 188 -11.75 -18.98 0.75
N LEU A 189 -12.29 -19.09 1.96
CA LEU A 189 -11.53 -19.19 3.20
C LEU A 189 -11.61 -20.60 3.76
N ASP A 190 -10.44 -21.22 3.91
CA ASP A 190 -10.32 -22.44 4.68
C ASP A 190 -10.52 -22.16 6.18
N PRO A 191 -11.23 -23.05 6.92
CA PRO A 191 -11.47 -22.90 8.35
C PRO A 191 -10.21 -23.25 9.17
N THR A 192 -9.18 -22.41 9.04
CA THR A 192 -7.90 -22.54 9.72
C THR A 192 -7.76 -21.55 10.88
N PRO A 193 -6.89 -21.82 11.87
CA PRO A 193 -6.48 -20.81 12.83
C PRO A 193 -5.92 -19.56 12.10
N GLY A 194 -6.63 -18.43 12.21
CA GLY A 194 -6.30 -17.19 11.47
C GLY A 194 -7.31 -16.79 10.39
N ALA A 195 -8.29 -17.64 10.05
CA ALA A 195 -9.32 -17.33 9.06
C ALA A 195 -10.13 -16.06 9.42
N ALA A 196 -10.33 -15.78 10.71
CA ALA A 196 -10.98 -14.56 11.19
C ALA A 196 -10.20 -13.27 10.82
N ASP A 197 -8.87 -13.30 10.91
CA ASP A 197 -8.03 -12.15 10.55
C ASP A 197 -8.01 -11.92 9.04
N VAL A 198 -7.94 -13.00 8.26
CA VAL A 198 -8.04 -12.94 6.79
C VAL A 198 -9.40 -12.41 6.37
N ARG A 199 -10.50 -12.89 6.98
CA ARG A 199 -11.85 -12.36 6.77
C ARG A 199 -11.89 -10.86 7.05
N ALA A 200 -11.38 -10.40 8.19
CA ALA A 200 -11.35 -8.98 8.54
C ALA A 200 -10.52 -8.15 7.53
N LEU A 201 -9.45 -8.71 6.96
CA LEU A 201 -8.68 -8.08 5.89
C LEU A 201 -9.49 -7.95 4.59
N LEU A 202 -10.18 -9.03 4.18
CA LEU A 202 -11.02 -9.05 2.98
C LEU A 202 -12.21 -8.09 3.10
N VAL A 203 -12.86 -8.02 4.25
CA VAL A 203 -13.96 -7.07 4.52
C VAL A 203 -13.47 -5.61 4.38
N ARG A 204 -12.26 -5.30 4.86
CA ARG A 204 -11.63 -3.98 4.62
C ARG A 204 -11.28 -3.69 3.16
N ARG A 205 -11.44 -4.68 2.28
CA ARG A 205 -11.24 -4.59 0.82
C ARG A 205 -12.55 -4.83 0.06
N HIS A 206 -13.69 -4.58 0.72
CA HIS A 206 -15.02 -4.65 0.14
C HIS A 206 -15.43 -6.05 -0.31
N PHE A 207 -14.89 -7.10 0.30
CA PHE A 207 -15.45 -8.43 0.20
C PHE A 207 -16.54 -8.60 1.25
N ASP A 208 -17.69 -9.12 0.84
CA ASP A 208 -18.83 -9.37 1.72
C ASP A 208 -19.15 -10.87 1.79
N ALA A 209 -19.63 -11.30 2.95
CA ALA A 209 -20.01 -12.68 3.21
C ALA A 209 -21.55 -12.76 3.27
N PRO A 210 -22.20 -13.67 2.52
CA PRO A 210 -23.66 -13.81 2.58
C PRO A 210 -24.20 -14.11 3.98
N THR A 211 -23.42 -14.87 4.77
CA THR A 211 -23.66 -15.18 6.18
C THR A 211 -22.36 -15.09 6.97
N PRO A 212 -22.41 -14.91 8.31
CA PRO A 212 -21.21 -14.87 9.15
C PRO A 212 -20.29 -16.09 9.02
N ASP A 213 -20.87 -17.27 8.78
CA ASP A 213 -20.17 -18.55 8.66
C ASP A 213 -19.79 -18.91 7.21
N SER A 214 -20.13 -18.08 6.23
CA SER A 214 -19.82 -18.34 4.82
C SER A 214 -18.31 -18.42 4.62
N SER A 215 -17.82 -19.55 4.10
CA SER A 215 -16.42 -19.71 3.67
C SER A 215 -16.10 -18.86 2.45
N VAL A 216 -17.10 -18.54 1.63
CA VAL A 216 -16.93 -17.74 0.41
C VAL A 216 -17.34 -16.28 0.66
N LEU A 217 -16.46 -15.35 0.30
CA LEU A 217 -16.73 -13.92 0.26
C LEU A 217 -16.68 -13.41 -1.18
N THR A 218 -17.56 -12.48 -1.52
CA THR A 218 -17.63 -11.89 -2.87
C THR A 218 -17.23 -10.43 -2.83
N LEU A 219 -16.41 -9.99 -3.77
CA LEU A 219 -16.10 -8.57 -3.94
C LEU A 219 -17.38 -7.79 -4.31
N VAL A 220 -17.68 -6.72 -3.57
CA VAL A 220 -18.86 -5.88 -3.78
C VAL A 220 -18.50 -4.43 -4.05
N GLY A 221 -19.30 -3.78 -4.90
CA GLY A 221 -19.12 -2.37 -5.23
C GLY A 221 -17.80 -2.08 -5.96
N TRP A 222 -17.37 -3.00 -6.82
CA TRP A 222 -16.33 -2.74 -7.81
C TRP A 222 -16.82 -1.73 -8.86
#